data_AF-A0A9E3K441-F1
#
_entry.id   AF-A0A9E3K441-F1
#
_cell.length_a   1.000
_cell.length_b   1.000
_cell.length_c   1.000
_cell.angle_alpha   90.00
_cell.angle_beta   90.00
_cell.angle_gamma   90.00
#
_symmetry.space_group_name_H-M   'P 1'
#
loop_
_entity.id
_entity.type
_entity.pdbx_description
1 polymer ?
#
loop_
_entity_poly.entity_id
_entity_poly.type
_entity_poly.pdbx_seq_one_letter_code
_entity_poly.pdbx_strand_id
1 'polypeptide(L)' 'MSEEFYRIKRLPPYVIAEVNAMRAAARARGEDIIDLGMGNPDLPPPPHVIDKLCEVARKPDAHGYSASKGISGLRKAQA' A
#
# COMPACT_ATOMS: atom_id res chain seq x y z
N MET A 1 22.21 -14.69 23.21
CA MET A 1 20.94 -15.06 22.53
C MET A 1 20.91 -14.39 21.16
N SER A 2 21.72 -14.87 20.20
CA SER A 2 21.59 -14.43 18.81
C SER A 2 20.58 -15.34 18.10
N GLU A 3 19.32 -15.30 18.52
CA GLU A 3 18.25 -16.05 17.87
C GLU A 3 17.70 -15.24 16.70
N GLU A 4 18.52 -15.10 15.66
CA GLU A 4 18.05 -14.59 14.39
C GLU A 4 17.30 -15.72 13.65
N PHE A 5 16.01 -15.53 13.38
CA PHE A 5 15.18 -16.55 12.73
C PHE A 5 15.72 -16.93 11.35
N TYR A 6 16.01 -18.22 11.15
CA TYR A 6 16.57 -18.76 9.90
C TYR A 6 15.83 -18.31 8.63
N ARG A 7 14.50 -18.20 8.67
CA ARG A 7 13.69 -17.78 7.51
C ARG A 7 13.93 -16.32 7.10
N ILE A 8 14.27 -15.44 8.03
CA ILE A 8 14.53 -14.02 7.74
C ILE A 8 15.81 -13.88 6.90
N LYS A 9 16.84 -14.71 7.15
CA LYS A 9 18.09 -14.73 6.38
C LYS A 9 17.91 -15.10 4.90
N ARG A 10 16.77 -15.67 4.54
CA ARG A 10 16.44 -16.06 3.17
C ARG A 10 15.70 -14.98 2.39
N LEU A 11 15.32 -13.88 3.04
CA LEU A 11 14.68 -12.77 2.34
C LEU A 11 15.74 -12.02 1.53
N PRO A 12 15.56 -11.87 0.21
CA PRO A 12 16.47 -11.08 -0.60
C PRO A 12 16.37 -9.60 -0.21
N PRO A 13 17.42 -8.80 -0.46
CA PRO A 13 17.34 -7.35 -0.35
C PRO A 13 16.19 -6.79 -1.19
N TYR A 14 15.48 -5.80 -0.63
CA TYR A 14 14.39 -5.14 -1.33
C TYR A 14 14.93 -4.06 -2.27
N VAL A 15 15.15 -4.44 -3.53
CA VAL A 15 15.78 -3.58 -4.56
C VAL A 15 15.13 -2.21 -4.68
N ILE A 16 13.80 -2.12 -4.58
CA ILE A 16 13.07 -0.85 -4.69
C ILE A 16 13.42 0.11 -3.54
N ALA A 17 13.70 -0.38 -2.32
CA ALA A 17 14.14 0.49 -1.23
C ALA A 17 15.52 1.11 -1.51
N GLU A 18 16.45 0.33 -2.06
CA GLU A 18 17.78 0.85 -2.44
C GLU A 18 17.67 1.92 -3.52
N VAL A 19 16.89 1.66 -4.58
CA VAL A 19 16.66 2.63 -5.66
C VAL A 19 15.98 3.90 -5.11
N ASN A 20 15.01 3.77 -4.20
CA ASN A 20 14.37 4.90 -3.55
C ASN A 20 15.35 5.72 -2.69
N ALA A 21 16.26 5.06 -1.97
CA ALA A 21 17.30 5.73 -1.19
C ALA A 21 18.27 6.51 -2.10
N MET A 22 18.70 5.90 -3.21
CA MET A 22 19.55 6.56 -4.21
C MET A 22 18.85 7.78 -4.84
N ARG A 23 17.57 7.65 -5.21
CA ARG A 23 16.74 8.74 -5.71
C ARG A 23 16.60 9.87 -4.68
N ALA A 24 16.35 9.54 -3.42
CA ALA A 24 16.24 10.54 -2.36
C ALA A 24 17.55 11.30 -2.15
N ALA A 25 18.69 10.59 -2.16
CA ALA A 25 20.01 11.20 -2.06
C ALA A 25 20.33 12.11 -3.25
N ALA A 26 19.99 11.71 -4.48
CA ALA A 26 20.17 12.54 -5.68
C ALA A 26 19.33 13.82 -5.64
N ARG A 27 18.06 13.72 -5.23
CA ARG A 27 17.19 14.89 -5.02
C ARG A 27 17.74 15.83 -3.94
N ALA A 28 18.28 15.29 -2.84
CA ALA A 28 18.89 16.10 -1.79
C ALA A 28 20.14 16.87 -2.26
N ARG A 29 20.81 16.38 -3.32
CA ARG A 29 21.92 17.09 -3.98
C ARG A 29 21.45 18.14 -5.00
N GLY A 30 20.14 18.31 -5.19
CA GLY A 30 19.57 19.26 -6.16
C GLY A 30 19.51 18.74 -7.60
N GLU A 31 19.67 17.43 -7.81
CA GLU A 31 19.51 16.82 -9.13
C GLU A 31 18.03 16.77 -9.53
N ASP A 32 17.74 17.07 -10.81
CA ASP A 32 16.40 16.94 -11.39
C ASP A 32 16.12 15.48 -11.74
N ILE A 33 15.28 14.82 -10.94
CA ILE A 33 15.01 13.38 -11.04
C ILE A 33 13.59 13.12 -11.52
N ILE A 34 13.49 12.62 -12.76
CA ILE A 34 12.27 12.03 -13.32
C ILE A 34 12.14 10.60 -12.81
N ASP A 35 11.08 10.32 -12.06
CA ASP A 35 10.83 9.01 -11.48
C ASP A 35 9.80 8.23 -12.30
N LEU A 36 10.26 7.19 -12.98
CA LEU A 36 9.43 6.23 -13.73
C LEU A 36 9.45 4.84 -13.07
N GLY A 37 9.99 4.73 -11.85
CA GLY A 37 10.22 3.46 -11.17
C GLY A 37 9.02 2.96 -10.34
N MET A 38 8.08 3.84 -10.00
CA MET A 38 6.91 3.47 -9.22
C MET A 38 5.67 3.29 -10.11
N GLY A 39 5.03 2.12 -9.97
CA GLY A 39 3.79 1.78 -10.69
C GLY A 39 2.51 2.24 -10.00
N ASN A 40 2.57 3.21 -9.07
CA ASN A 40 1.37 3.76 -8.45
C ASN A 40 0.72 4.78 -9.40
N PRO A 41 -0.60 4.71 -9.61
CA PRO A 41 -1.32 5.73 -10.37
C PRO A 41 -1.15 7.12 -9.75
N ASP A 42 -1.08 8.13 -10.60
CA ASP A 42 -1.04 9.56 -10.25
C ASP A 42 -2.45 10.16 -10.07
N LEU A 43 -3.46 9.54 -10.68
CA LEU A 43 -4.85 9.98 -10.61
C LEU A 43 -5.55 9.50 -9.31
N PRO A 44 -6.51 10.30 -8.79
CA PRO A 44 -7.30 9.90 -7.64
C PRO A 44 -8.23 8.71 -7.96
N PRO A 45 -8.71 7.98 -6.94
CA PRO A 45 -9.77 6.99 -7.13
C PRO A 45 -11.04 7.63 -7.73
N PRO A 46 -11.86 6.87 -8.48
CA PRO A 46 -13.13 7.37 -9.00
C PRO A 46 -14.03 7.94 -7.89
N PRO A 47 -14.77 9.05 -8.14
CA PRO A 47 -15.57 9.73 -7.11
C PRO A 47 -16.53 8.82 -6.35
N HIS A 48 -17.23 7.92 -7.06
CA HIS A 48 -18.20 7.00 -6.46
C HIS A 48 -17.59 6.05 -5.42
N VAL A 49 -16.30 5.72 -5.53
CA VAL A 49 -15.57 4.90 -4.54
C VAL A 49 -15.34 5.69 -3.26
N ILE A 50 -14.90 6.95 -3.41
CA ILE A 50 -14.66 7.88 -2.29
C ILE A 50 -15.99 8.16 -1.57
N ASP A 51 -17.05 8.44 -2.32
CA ASP A 51 -18.38 8.70 -1.78
C ASP A 51 -18.88 7.51 -0.97
N LYS A 52 -18.70 6.28 -1.49
CA LYS A 52 -19.12 5.07 -0.79
C LYS A 52 -18.32 4.83 0.49
N LEU A 53 -17.01 5.10 0.45
CA LEU A 53 -16.14 5.03 1.63
C LEU A 53 -16.65 6.00 2.71
N CYS A 54 -16.89 7.27 2.35
CA CYS A 54 -17.40 8.27 3.28
C CYS A 54 -18.79 7.95 3.82
N GLU A 55 -19.68 7.39 2.99
CA GLU A 55 -21.01 6.93 3.43
C GLU A 55 -20.88 5.85 4.51
N VAL A 56 -20.07 4.82 4.26
CA VAL A 56 -19.92 3.68 5.18
C VAL A 56 -19.19 4.09 6.47
N ALA A 57 -18.20 4.98 6.39
CA ALA A 57 -17.48 5.48 7.55
C ALA A 57 -18.37 6.25 8.55
N ARG A 58 -19.54 6.75 8.12
CA ARG A 58 -20.52 7.42 8.99
C ARG A 58 -21.49 6.45 9.67
N LYS A 59 -21.47 5.16 9.31
CA LYS A 59 -22.41 4.18 9.86
C LYS A 59 -21.89 3.62 11.17
N PRO A 60 -22.65 3.73 12.28
CA PRO A 60 -22.18 3.31 13.60
C PRO A 60 -21.92 1.80 13.71
N ASP A 61 -22.55 0.98 12.86
CA ASP A 61 -22.40 -0.46 12.80
C ASP A 61 -21.23 -0.94 11.92
N ALA A 62 -20.55 -0.04 11.21
CA ALA A 62 -19.46 -0.38 10.28
C ALA A 62 -18.08 -0.46 10.92
N HIS A 63 -17.94 -0.15 12.22
CA HIS A 63 -16.64 -0.04 12.91
C HIS A 63 -16.15 -1.35 13.54
N GLY A 64 -17.01 -2.36 13.63
CA GLY A 64 -16.66 -3.65 14.23
C GLY A 64 -15.74 -4.50 13.36
N TYR A 65 -15.32 -5.64 13.90
CA TYR A 65 -14.57 -6.63 13.12
C TYR A 65 -15.39 -7.12 11.92
N SER A 66 -14.76 -7.10 10.74
CA SER A 66 -15.29 -7.77 9.56
C SER A 66 -15.13 -9.29 9.68
N ALA A 67 -15.90 -10.03 8.87
CA ALA A 67 -15.66 -11.46 8.67
C ALA A 67 -14.23 -11.70 8.16
N SER A 68 -13.58 -12.76 8.67
CA SER A 68 -12.18 -13.10 8.35
C SER A 68 -11.92 -13.33 6.85
N LYS A 69 -12.93 -13.82 6.13
CA LYS A 69 -12.88 -14.05 4.68
C LYS A 69 -13.25 -12.80 3.86
N GLY A 70 -13.57 -11.68 4.48
CA GLY A 70 -14.10 -10.47 3.85
C GLY A 70 -15.64 -10.38 3.85
N ILE A 71 -16.16 -9.16 3.72
CA ILE A 71 -17.60 -8.88 3.75
C ILE A 71 -18.34 -9.54 2.58
N SER A 72 -19.58 -9.97 2.81
CA SER A 72 -20.39 -10.69 1.81
C SER A 72 -20.58 -9.90 0.51
N GLY A 73 -20.87 -8.60 0.62
CA GLY A 73 -21.09 -7.74 -0.56
C GLY A 73 -19.87 -7.68 -1.48
N LEU A 74 -18.68 -7.48 -0.91
CA LEU A 74 -17.43 -7.44 -1.69
C LEU A 74 -17.14 -8.77 -2.36
N ARG A 75 -17.31 -9.89 -1.64
CA ARG A 75 -17.09 -11.23 -2.19
C ARG A 75 -18.02 -11.56 -3.35
N LYS A 76 -19.28 -11.10 -3.32
CA LYS A 76 -20.22 -11.26 -4.43
C LYS A 76 -19.86 -10.40 -5.63
N ALA A 77 -19.34 -9.18 -5.40
CA ALA A 77 -18.98 -8.26 -6.47
C ALA A 77 -17.68 -8.64 -7.21
N GLN A 78 -16.79 -9.39 -6.57
CA GLN A 78 -15.57 -9.91 -7.17
C GLN A 78 -15.79 -11.19 -8.00
N ALA A 79 -16.85 -11.94 -7.69
CA ALA A 79 -17.13 -13.28 -8.24
C ALA A 79 -17.44 -13.29 -9.73
#